data_AF-K1RCY8-F1
#
_entry.id   AF-K1RCY8-F1
#
_cell.length_a   1.000
_cell.length_b   1.000
_cell.length_c   1.000
_cell.angle_alpha   90.00
_cell.angle_beta   90.00
_cell.angle_gamma   90.00
#
_symmetry.space_group_name_H-M   'P 1'
#
loop_
_entity.id
_entity.type
_entity.pdbx_description
1 polymer ?
#
loop_
_entity_poly.entity_id
_entity_poly.type
_entity_poly.pdbx_seq_one_letter_code
_entity_poly.pdbx_strand_id
1 'polypeptide(L)'
;MRLIFSCSIVEGEPVPEVLRHFSERLGSLALPLPSLRSRSDEIPSLSSLYLNSLNLELGKQLSGFEPRAIEMLRQYPWPNNYTQFKNVLRALAALSDGPYIRAGTVADMLSKERT
;
A
#
# COMPACT_ATOMS: atom_id res chain seq x y z
N MET A 1 -21.36 9.94 -22.61
CA MET A 1 -21.11 10.01 -21.15
C MET A 1 -20.33 8.78 -20.74
N ARG A 2 -19.22 8.90 -20.00
CA ARG A 2 -18.46 7.76 -19.47
C ARG A 2 -18.65 7.71 -17.96
N LEU A 3 -18.90 6.52 -17.42
CA LEU A 3 -19.14 6.29 -15.99
C LEU A 3 -18.05 5.36 -15.44
N ILE A 4 -17.55 5.67 -14.24
CA ILE A 4 -16.60 4.84 -13.50
C ILE A 4 -17.21 4.54 -12.14
N PHE A 5 -17.14 3.28 -11.72
CA PHE A 5 -17.62 2.81 -10.43
C PHE A 5 -16.51 2.02 -9.75
N SER A 6 -16.48 2.05 -8.43
CA SER A 6 -15.58 1.24 -7.61
C SER A 6 -16.38 0.43 -6.61
N CYS A 7 -16.04 -0.84 -6.45
CA CYS A 7 -16.58 -1.72 -5.43
C CYS A 7 -15.42 -2.43 -4.74
N SER A 8 -15.46 -2.47 -3.41
CA SER A 8 -14.51 -3.21 -2.59
C SER A 8 -15.15 -4.51 -2.15
N ILE A 9 -14.45 -5.63 -2.34
CA ILE A 9 -14.92 -6.96 -1.97
C ILE A 9 -13.85 -7.57 -1.06
N VAL A 10 -14.28 -8.26 0.00
CA VAL A 10 -13.37 -9.01 0.87
C VAL A 10 -12.90 -10.25 0.12
N GLU A 11 -11.59 -10.53 0.16
CA GLU A 11 -11.04 -11.69 -0.53
C GLU A 11 -11.67 -12.99 0.01
N GLY A 12 -12.22 -13.81 -0.90
CA GLY A 12 -12.90 -15.06 -0.56
C GLY A 12 -14.42 -14.93 -0.34
N GLU A 13 -14.95 -13.71 -0.24
CA GLU A 13 -16.41 -13.52 -0.18
C GLU A 13 -17.04 -13.52 -1.59
N PRO A 14 -18.28 -14.03 -1.73
CA PRO A 14 -18.97 -14.00 -3.00
C PRO A 14 -19.21 -12.55 -3.45
N VAL A 15 -19.11 -12.33 -4.76
CA VAL A 15 -19.39 -11.03 -5.36
C VAL A 15 -20.84 -10.63 -5.03
N PRO A 16 -21.07 -9.43 -4.46
CA PRO A 16 -22.40 -8.96 -4.16
C PRO A 16 -23.31 -8.99 -5.39
N GLU A 17 -24.54 -9.48 -5.23
CA GLU A 17 -25.50 -9.61 -6.32
C GLU A 17 -25.75 -8.28 -7.05
N VAL A 18 -25.74 -7.17 -6.34
CA VAL A 18 -25.85 -5.83 -6.92
C VAL A 18 -24.77 -5.55 -7.97
N LEU A 19 -23.52 -5.98 -7.74
CA LEU A 19 -22.41 -5.76 -8.67
C LEU A 19 -22.58 -6.61 -9.94
N ARG A 20 -23.06 -7.85 -9.79
CA ARG A 20 -23.36 -8.75 -10.90
C ARG A 20 -24.43 -8.15 -11.82
N HIS A 21 -25.56 -7.73 -11.26
CA HIS A 21 -26.63 -7.06 -12.02
C HIS A 21 -26.14 -5.78 -12.70
N PHE A 22 -25.29 -5.02 -12.04
CA PHE A 22 -24.75 -3.77 -12.57
C PHE A 22 -23.81 -4.01 -13.75
N SER A 23 -22.91 -5.00 -13.64
CA SER A 23 -21.94 -5.35 -14.68
C SER A 23 -22.61 -5.89 -15.94
N GLU A 24 -23.63 -6.74 -15.79
CA GLU A 24 -24.38 -7.33 -16.91
C GLU A 24 -25.18 -6.28 -17.67
N ARG A 25 -25.78 -5.31 -16.97
CA ARG A 25 -26.67 -4.31 -17.58
C ARG A 25 -25.94 -3.17 -18.29
N LEU A 26 -24.75 -2.80 -17.84
CA LEU A 26 -24.05 -1.60 -18.32
C LEU A 26 -22.95 -1.89 -19.34
N GLY A 27 -22.72 -3.16 -19.70
CA GLY A 27 -21.67 -3.53 -20.66
C GLY A 27 -20.29 -3.03 -20.23
N SER A 28 -20.01 -3.10 -18.92
CA SER A 28 -18.81 -2.51 -18.33
C SER A 28 -17.60 -3.44 -18.45
N LEU A 29 -16.43 -2.87 -18.75
CA LEU A 29 -15.15 -3.55 -18.55
C LEU A 29 -14.82 -3.58 -17.06
N ALA A 30 -14.74 -4.76 -16.46
CA ALA A 30 -14.28 -4.93 -15.09
C ALA A 30 -12.75 -4.92 -15.04
N LEU A 31 -12.18 -4.07 -14.18
CA LEU A 31 -10.74 -4.03 -13.91
C LEU A 31 -10.48 -4.50 -12.47
N PRO A 32 -10.07 -5.76 -12.25
CA PRO A 32 -9.76 -6.22 -10.90
C PRO A 32 -8.49 -5.54 -10.40
N LEU A 33 -8.59 -4.90 -9.23
CA LEU A 33 -7.45 -4.35 -8.52
C LEU A 33 -7.05 -5.36 -7.44
N PRO A 34 -5.92 -6.08 -7.61
CA PRO A 34 -5.54 -7.08 -6.65
C PRO A 34 -4.94 -6.42 -5.40
N SER A 35 -4.94 -7.17 -4.30
CA SER A 35 -4.45 -6.70 -3.01
C SER A 35 -2.95 -6.42 -3.04
N LEU A 36 -2.47 -5.54 -2.17
CA LEU A 36 -1.04 -5.19 -2.11
C LEU A 36 -0.17 -6.43 -1.79
N ARG A 37 -0.68 -7.34 -0.93
CA ARG A 37 0.00 -8.61 -0.59
C ARG A 37 0.25 -9.52 -1.81
N SER A 38 -0.66 -9.51 -2.79
CA SER A 38 -0.50 -10.33 -4.00
C SER A 38 0.53 -9.76 -4.98
N ARG A 39 0.96 -8.51 -4.76
CA ARG A 39 1.98 -7.78 -5.51
C ARG A 39 3.11 -7.32 -4.59
N SER A 40 3.47 -8.17 -3.63
CA SER A 40 4.49 -7.84 -2.64
C SER A 40 5.86 -7.53 -3.29
N ASP A 41 6.17 -8.15 -4.43
CA ASP A 41 7.38 -7.86 -5.19
C ASP A 41 7.43 -6.45 -5.80
N GLU A 42 6.29 -5.75 -5.91
CA GLU A 42 6.23 -4.35 -6.32
C GLU A 42 6.51 -3.38 -5.16
N ILE A 43 6.47 -3.84 -3.90
CA ILE A 43 6.63 -3.01 -2.70
C ILE A 43 7.94 -2.21 -2.69
N PRO A 44 9.11 -2.77 -3.07
CA PRO A 44 10.35 -1.98 -3.18
C PRO A 44 10.20 -0.77 -4.09
N SER A 45 9.72 -0.97 -5.32
CA SER A 45 9.53 0.11 -6.30
C SER A 45 8.48 1.12 -5.85
N LEU A 46 7.33 0.65 -5.32
CA LEU A 46 6.28 1.50 -4.78
C LEU A 46 6.77 2.35 -3.60
N SER A 47 7.55 1.75 -2.70
CA SER A 47 8.14 2.45 -1.55
C SER A 47 9.09 3.54 -2.00
N SER A 48 9.99 3.27 -2.94
CA SER A 48 10.92 4.26 -3.49
C SER A 48 10.20 5.43 -4.17
N LEU A 49 9.18 5.13 -5.00
CA LEU A 49 8.39 6.17 -5.66
C LEU A 49 7.69 7.07 -4.64
N TYR A 50 7.03 6.47 -3.65
CA TYR A 50 6.30 7.24 -2.65
C TYR A 50 7.23 8.01 -1.70
N LEU A 51 8.40 7.44 -1.37
CA LEU A 51 9.42 8.09 -0.56
C LEU A 51 9.93 9.39 -1.20
N ASN A 52 10.09 9.40 -2.53
CA ASN A 52 10.47 10.62 -3.25
C ASN A 52 9.41 11.73 -3.08
N SER A 53 8.12 11.39 -3.15
CA SER A 53 7.04 12.35 -2.88
C SER A 53 7.08 12.84 -1.43
N LEU A 54 7.32 11.95 -0.47
CA LEU A 54 7.41 12.29 0.95
C LEU A 54 8.62 13.17 1.27
N ASN A 55 9.76 12.97 0.61
CA ASN A 55 10.93 13.84 0.77
C ASN A 55 10.60 15.29 0.43
N LEU A 56 9.88 15.52 -0.67
CA LEU A 56 9.42 16.85 -1.08
C LEU A 56 8.40 17.42 -0.08
N GLU A 57 7.44 16.60 0.36
CA GLU A 57 6.36 17.05 1.25
C GLU A 57 6.86 17.35 2.68
N LEU A 58 7.78 16.54 3.20
CA LEU A 58 8.27 16.63 4.58
C LEU A 58 9.60 17.39 4.71
N GLY A 59 10.19 17.84 3.60
CA GLY A 59 11.51 18.48 3.59
C GLY A 59 12.65 17.54 4.05
N LYS A 60 12.53 16.24 3.76
CA LYS A 60 13.51 15.21 4.12
C LYS A 60 14.39 14.85 2.92
N GLN A 61 15.51 14.18 3.18
CA GLN A 61 16.45 13.68 2.16
C GLN A 61 16.73 12.19 2.36
N LEU A 62 15.66 11.39 2.42
CA LEU A 62 15.76 9.95 2.54
C LEU A 62 16.17 9.35 1.20
N SER A 63 17.28 8.62 1.19
CA SER A 63 17.80 7.89 0.03
C SER A 63 17.10 6.55 -0.17
N GLY A 64 16.49 5.99 0.87
CA GLY A 64 15.77 4.72 0.77
C GLY A 64 15.57 4.01 2.10
N PHE A 65 15.43 2.70 2.00
CA PHE A 65 15.28 1.77 3.12
C PHE A 65 16.52 0.90 3.23
N GLU A 66 16.88 0.48 4.44
CA GLU A 66 17.85 -0.61 4.60
C GLU A 66 17.30 -1.90 3.95
N PRO A 67 18.16 -2.82 3.45
CA PRO A 67 17.71 -4.07 2.83
C PRO A 67 16.78 -4.90 3.72
N ARG A 68 17.06 -4.94 5.03
CA ARG A 68 16.19 -5.65 5.98
C ARG A 68 14.86 -4.93 6.20
N ALA A 69 14.85 -3.60 6.17
CA ALA A 69 13.63 -2.81 6.33
C ALA A 69 12.66 -3.05 5.16
N ILE A 70 13.16 -3.08 3.93
CA ILE A 70 12.31 -3.33 2.75
C ILE A 70 11.78 -4.77 2.73
N GLU A 71 12.58 -5.76 3.15
CA GLU A 71 12.11 -7.14 3.28
C GLU A 71 10.96 -7.27 4.28
N MET A 72 11.02 -6.54 5.40
CA MET A 72 9.93 -6.53 6.38
C MET A 72 8.64 -5.93 5.79
N LEU A 73 8.76 -4.83 5.04
CA LEU A 73 7.61 -4.25 4.33
C LEU A 73 7.04 -5.22 3.29
N ARG A 74 7.90 -5.96 2.58
CA ARG A 74 7.48 -6.96 1.59
C ARG A 74 6.71 -8.13 2.20
N GLN A 75 7.14 -8.60 3.38
CA GLN A 75 6.55 -9.74 4.07
C GLN A 75 5.30 -9.40 4.88
N TYR A 76 5.03 -8.12 5.11
CA TYR A 76 3.86 -7.70 5.86
C TYR A 76 2.56 -7.96 5.07
N PRO A 77 1.47 -8.45 5.69
CA PRO A 77 0.26 -8.88 4.98
C PRO A 77 -0.62 -7.73 4.45
N TRP A 78 -0.39 -6.49 4.89
CA TRP A 78 -1.14 -5.29 4.49
C TRP A 78 -2.66 -5.50 4.46
N PRO A 79 -3.31 -5.82 5.60
CA PRO A 79 -4.76 -6.05 5.66
C PRO A 79 -5.59 -4.87 5.12
N ASN A 80 -5.08 -3.65 5.32
CA ASN A 80 -5.70 -2.40 4.86
C ASN A 80 -5.05 -1.86 3.57
N ASN A 81 -4.38 -2.75 2.82
CA ASN A 81 -3.78 -2.50 1.50
C ASN A 81 -2.97 -1.19 1.44
N TYR A 82 -3.12 -0.45 0.33
CA TYR A 82 -2.34 0.73 0.01
C TYR A 82 -2.56 1.88 0.99
N THR A 83 -3.76 1.98 1.60
CA THR A 83 -4.05 3.02 2.58
C THR A 83 -3.16 2.88 3.81
N GLN A 84 -3.07 1.67 4.38
CA GLN A 84 -2.17 1.41 5.51
C GLN A 84 -0.71 1.55 5.11
N PHE A 85 -0.33 1.00 3.95
CA PHE A 85 1.04 1.11 3.45
C PHE A 85 1.51 2.56 3.36
N LYS A 86 0.71 3.46 2.77
CA LYS A 86 1.03 4.89 2.68
C LYS A 86 1.17 5.54 4.05
N ASN A 87 0.29 5.21 4.99
CA ASN A 87 0.33 5.77 6.34
C ASN A 87 1.61 5.34 7.07
N VAL A 88 1.95 4.05 7.00
CA VAL A 88 3.18 3.51 7.57
C VAL A 88 4.41 4.18 6.95
N LEU A 89 4.49 4.28 5.62
CA LEU A 89 5.64 4.93 4.97
C LEU A 89 5.77 6.41 5.32
N ARG A 90 4.65 7.13 5.43
CA ARG A 90 4.65 8.54 5.85
C ARG A 90 5.17 8.68 7.28
N ALA A 91 4.71 7.82 8.19
CA ALA A 91 5.16 7.84 9.58
C ALA A 91 6.65 7.47 9.69
N LEU A 92 7.11 6.47 8.96
CA LEU A 92 8.53 6.09 8.90
C LEU A 92 9.40 7.23 8.37
N ALA A 93 8.97 7.91 7.30
CA ALA A 93 9.70 9.04 6.74
C ALA A 93 9.79 10.23 7.71
N ALA A 94 8.71 10.52 8.44
CA ALA A 94 8.67 11.57 9.44
C ALA A 94 9.61 11.29 10.63
N LEU A 95 9.64 10.04 11.10
CA LEU A 95 10.45 9.59 12.25
C LEU A 95 11.92 9.30 11.91
N SER A 96 12.30 9.34 10.64
CA SER A 96 13.67 9.00 10.22
C SER A 96 14.60 10.21 10.30
N ASP A 97 15.74 10.01 10.95
CA ASP A 97 16.75 11.06 11.22
C ASP A 97 18.02 10.91 10.38
N GLY A 98 18.11 9.87 9.55
CA GLY A 98 19.25 9.61 8.67
C GLY A 98 18.84 9.45 7.21
N PRO A 99 19.80 9.20 6.30
CA PRO A 99 19.51 9.02 4.88
C PRO A 99 18.78 7.70 4.57
N TYR A 100 18.79 6.72 5.47
CA TYR A 100 18.11 5.44 5.29
C TYR A 100 17.14 5.15 6.43
N ILE A 101 15.95 4.66 6.07
CA ILE A 101 14.95 4.16 7.02
C ILE A 101 15.45 2.81 7.56
N ARG A 102 15.67 2.75 8.87
CA ARG A 102 16.28 1.60 9.56
C ARG A 102 15.29 0.47 9.79
N ALA A 103 15.79 -0.76 9.77
CA ALA A 103 14.98 -1.95 10.03
C ALA A 103 14.31 -1.94 11.42
N GLY A 104 14.99 -1.41 12.45
CA GLY A 104 14.42 -1.27 13.79
C GLY A 104 13.17 -0.38 13.82
N THR A 105 13.24 0.79 13.18
CA THR A 105 12.10 1.72 13.08
C THR A 105 10.92 1.09 12.35
N VAL A 106 11.19 0.32 11.29
CA VAL A 106 10.14 -0.43 10.57
C VAL A 106 9.52 -1.50 11.46
N ALA A 107 10.32 -2.27 12.20
CA ALA A 107 9.84 -3.28 13.14
C ALA A 107 8.89 -2.69 14.19
N ASP A 108 9.29 -1.56 14.78
CA ASP A 108 8.51 -0.86 15.80
C ASP A 108 7.21 -0.29 15.23
N MET A 109 7.22 0.20 13.99
CA MET A 109 6.01 0.71 13.33
C MET A 109 5.03 -0.43 13.00
N LEU A 110 5.52 -1.50 12.39
CA LEU A 110 4.68 -2.64 12.00
C LEU A 110 4.12 -3.40 13.20
N SER A 111 4.80 -3.40 14.34
CA SER A 111 4.26 -4.02 15.57
C SER A 111 3.08 -3.22 16.15
N LYS A 112 3.12 -1.88 16.08
CA LYS A 112 2.01 -1.01 16.49
C LYS A 112 0.76 -1.19 15.61
N GLU A 113 0.95 -1.41 14.31
CA GLU A 113 -0.15 -1.66 13.35
C GLU A 113 -0.86 -3.01 13.55
N ARG A 114 -0.29 -3.92 14.36
CA ARG A 114 -0.93 -5.20 14.73
C ARG A 114 -1.77 -5.12 16.00
N THR A 115 -1.72 -3.99 16.73
CA THR A 115 -2.42 -3.78 18.01
C THR A 115 -3.66 -2.92 17.78
#